data_AF-A0A9E2H4I0-F1
#
_entry.id   AF-A0A9E2H4I0-F1
#
_cell.length_a   1.000
_cell.length_b   1.000
_cell.length_c   1.000
_cell.angle_alpha   90.00
_cell.angle_beta   90.00
_cell.angle_gamma   90.00
#
_symmetry.space_group_name_H-M   'P 1'
#
loop_
_entity.id
_entity.type
_entity.pdbx_description
1 polymer ?
#
loop_
_entity_poly.entity_id
_entity_poly.type
_entity_poly.pdbx_seq_one_letter_code
_entity_poly.pdbx_strand_id
1 'polypeptide(L)' 'MPATRYGTPEELANMIVFLASERASYITRTTISVDGGLVKELF' A
#
# COMPACT_ATOMS: atom_id res chain seq x y z
N MET A 1 6.49 5.94 12.18
CA MET A 1 5.51 5.79 13.28
C MET A 1 4.25 5.21 12.65
N PRO A 2 3.65 4.14 13.21
CA PRO A 2 2.38 3.62 12.71
C PRO A 2 1.32 4.72 12.66
N ALA A 3 0.46 4.68 11.65
CA ALA A 3 -0.68 5.58 11.58
C ALA A 3 -1.59 5.29 12.78
N THR A 4 -1.86 6.31 13.60
CA THR A 4 -2.72 6.21 14.79
C THR A 4 -4.21 6.30 14.44
N ARG A 5 -4.58 5.99 13.19
CA ARG A 5 -5.94 6.09 12.67
C ARG A 5 -6.24 5.01 11.64
N TYR A 6 -7.53 4.79 11.39
CA TYR A 6 -7.96 4.00 10.24
C TYR A 6 -7.57 4.70 8.94
N GLY A 7 -7.18 3.89 7.95
CA GLY A 7 -7.02 4.35 6.57
C GLY A 7 -8.37 4.71 5.96
N THR A 8 -8.37 5.62 4.98
CA THR A 8 -9.57 5.92 4.20
C THR A 8 -9.60 5.11 2.91
N PRO A 9 -10.78 4.88 2.30
CA PRO A 9 -10.88 4.20 1.01
C PRO A 9 -10.02 4.85 -0.09
N GLU A 10 -9.85 6.17 -0.04
CA GLU A 10 -9.06 6.95 -1.00
C GLU A 10 -7.57 6.62 -0.91
N GLU A 11 -7.07 6.32 0.29
CA GLU A 11 -5.66 5.94 0.48
C GLU A 11 -5.35 4.59 -0.17
N LEU A 12 -6.28 3.63 -0.05
CA LEU A 12 -6.19 2.37 -0.76
C LEU A 12 -6.30 2.58 -2.28
N ALA A 13 -7.26 3.41 -2.73
CA ALA A 13 -7.44 3.72 -4.14
C ALA A 13 -6.18 4.35 -4.76
N ASN A 14 -5.50 5.23 -4.04
CA ASN A 14 -4.24 5.82 -4.50
C ASN A 14 -3.14 4.77 -4.74
N MET A 15 -3.03 3.77 -3.85
CA MET A 15 -2.09 2.66 -4.07
C MET A 15 -2.47 1.84 -5.30
N ILE A 16 -3.77 1.54 -5.48
CA ILE A 16 -4.26 0.80 -6.65
C ILE A 16 -3.96 1.57 -7.94
N VAL A 17 -4.22 2.88 -7.96
CA VAL A 17 -3.93 3.75 -9.12
C VAL A 17 -2.45 3.79 -9.43
N PHE A 18 -1.59 3.84 -8.40
CA PHE A 18 -0.15 3.76 -8.60
C PHE A 18 0.27 2.43 -9.24
N LEU A 19 -0.23 1.30 -8.72
CA LEU A 19 0.07 -0.03 -9.25
C LEU A 19 -0.46 -0.25 -10.68
N ALA A 20 -1.57 0.40 -11.03
CA ALA A 20 -2.12 0.37 -12.38
C ALA A 20 -1.38 1.31 -13.36
N SER A 21 -0.45 2.14 -12.88
CA SER A 21 0.29 3.08 -13.72
C SER A 21 1.60 2.49 -14.26
N GLU A 22 2.10 3.08 -15.36
CA GLU A 22 3.42 2.74 -15.94
C GLU A 22 4.59 2.84 -14.95
N ARG A 23 4.42 3.62 -13.87
CA ARG A 23 5.43 3.79 -12.82
C ARG A 23 5.68 2.50 -12.02
N ALA A 24 4.70 1.61 -12.00
CA ALA A 24 4.79 0.32 -11.32
C ALA A 24 5.18 -0.83 -12.28
N SER A 25 5.67 -0.53 -13.48
CA SER A 25 5.98 -1.53 -14.53
C SER A 25 6.94 -2.64 -14.10
N TYR A 26 7.77 -2.42 -13.08
CA TYR A 26 8.70 -3.42 -12.53
C TYR A 26 8.20 -4.10 -11.24
N ILE A 27 7.01 -3.73 -10.75
CA ILE A 27 6.41 -4.29 -9.55
C ILE A 27 5.50 -5.44 -9.96
N THR A 28 5.91 -6.67 -9.66
CA THR A 28 5.10 -7.87 -9.93
C THR A 28 5.33 -8.91 -8.84
N ARG A 29 4.35 -9.81 -8.65
CA ARG A 29 4.39 -10.91 -7.67
C ARG A 29 4.75 -10.47 -6.25
N THR A 30 4.27 -9.30 -5.85
CA THR A 30 4.48 -8.79 -4.49
C THR A 30 3.14 -8.42 -3.85
N THR A 31 3.10 -8.53 -2.52
CA THR A 31 1.99 -8.07 -1.69
C THR A 31 2.44 -6.76 -1.04
N ILE A 32 1.64 -5.71 -1.19
CA ILE A 32 1.94 -4.40 -0.59
C ILE A 32 0.87 -4.09 0.44
N SER A 33 1.28 -4.05 1.70
CA SER A 33 0.42 -3.74 2.83
C SER A 33 0.10 -2.23 2.89
N VAL A 34 -1.18 -1.89 2.92
CA VAL A 34 -1.69 -0.50 3.07
C VAL A 34 -2.53 -0.41 4.34
N ASP A 35 -1.89 -0.61 5.48
CA ASP A 35 -2.53 -0.72 6.78
C ASP A 35 -2.05 0.35 7.79
N GLY A 36 -1.18 1.26 7.36
CA GLY A 36 -0.58 2.26 8.23
C GLY A 36 0.50 1.72 9.17
N GLY A 37 1.05 0.52 8.92
CA GLY A 37 2.08 -0.10 9.76
C GLY A 37 1.50 -0.82 10.98
N LEU A 38 0.27 -1.32 10.86
CA LEU A 38 -0.39 -2.15 11.89
C LEU A 38 0.23 -3.54 11.95
N VAL A 39 0.52 -4.14 10.79
CA VAL A 39 1.24 -5.40 10.67
C VAL A 39 2.72 -5.09 10.52
N LYS A 40 3.52 -5.59 11.47
CA LYS A 40 4.97 -5.59 11.36
C LYS A 40 5.37 -6.77 10.47
N GLU A 41 5.33 -6.60 9.15
CA GLU A 41 5.88 -7.59 8.24
C GLU A 41 7.39 -7.70 8.50
N LEU A 42 7.84 -8.93 8.78
CA LEU A 42 9.20 -9.25 9.25
C LEU A 42 10.13 -9.67 8.11
N PHE A 43 9.76 -9.34 6.87
CA PHE A 43 10.43 -9.75 5.65
C PHE A 43 10.74 -8.52 4.80
#